data_AF-G4FMV5-F1
#
_entry.id   AF-G4FMV5-F1
#
_cell.length_a   1.000
_cell.length_b   1.000
_cell.length_c   1.000
_cell.angle_alpha   90.00
_cell.angle_beta   90.00
_cell.angle_gamma   90.00
#
_symmetry.space_group_name_H-M   'P 1'
#
loop_
_entity.id
_entity.type
_entity.pdbx_description
1 polymer ?
#
loop_
_entity_poly.entity_id
_entity_poly.type
_entity_poly.pdbx_seq_one_letter_code
_entity_poly.pdbx_strand_id
1 'polypeptide(L)' 'MTSVLHVVDSSGWIEVFTNGPQADRFLEVLDDETSLIVPAITVFEVFKWILREHSEAQAIQAIAVMLYACPWQTASS' A
#
# COMPACT_ATOMS: atom_id res chain seq x y z
N MET A 1 24.07 8.44 10.38
CA MET A 1 22.87 9.15 9.87
C MET A 1 21.68 8.28 10.23
N THR A 2 20.68 8.82 10.92
CA THR A 2 19.38 8.14 11.09
C THR A 2 18.55 8.40 9.85
N SER A 3 18.20 7.36 9.09
CA SER A 3 17.06 7.48 8.17
C SER A 3 15.80 7.74 8.98
N VAL A 4 14.92 8.59 8.47
CA VAL A 4 13.55 8.68 8.97
C VAL A 4 12.81 7.47 8.38
N LEU A 5 12.00 6.79 9.21
CA LEU A 5 11.16 5.68 8.76
C LEU A 5 9.73 6.17 8.69
N HIS A 6 9.03 5.78 7.64
CA HIS A 6 7.68 6.25 7.32
C HIS A 6 6.66 5.13 7.49
N VAL A 7 5.46 5.49 7.95
CA VAL A 7 4.31 4.60 8.04
C VAL A 7 3.13 5.32 7.40
N VAL A 8 2.51 4.66 6.43
CA VAL A 8 1.21 5.08 5.87
C VAL A 8 0.12 4.28 6.57
N ASP A 9 -0.90 4.98 7.10
CA ASP A 9 -2.03 4.35 7.79
C ASP A 9 -3.07 3.79 6.79
N SER A 10 -4.11 3.15 7.31
CA SER A 10 -5.13 2.51 6.46
C SER A 10 -5.89 3.52 5.60
N SER A 11 -6.00 4.79 6.02
CA SER A 11 -6.63 5.84 5.21
C SER A 11 -5.78 6.23 4.00
N GLY A 12 -4.46 6.37 4.16
CA GLY A 12 -3.55 6.68 3.06
C GLY A 12 -3.46 5.56 2.01
N TRP A 13 -3.47 4.30 2.46
CA TRP A 13 -3.55 3.16 1.54
C TRP A 13 -4.88 3.11 0.78
N ILE A 14 -6.01 3.35 1.45
CA ILE A 14 -7.33 3.40 0.80
C ILE A 14 -7.40 4.55 -0.21
N GLU A 15 -6.85 5.73 0.12
CA GLU A 15 -6.77 6.88 -0.79
C GLU A 15 -6.05 6.50 -2.10
N VAL A 16 -4.92 5.78 -2.02
CA VAL A 16 -4.18 5.30 -3.19
C VAL A 16 -4.98 4.24 -3.97
N PHE A 17 -5.51 3.21 -3.29
CA PHE A 17 -6.27 2.14 -3.97
C PHE A 17 -7.58 2.61 -4.60
N THR A 18 -8.14 3.73 -4.14
CA THR A 18 -9.37 4.34 -4.70
C THR A 18 -9.10 5.49 -5.67
N ASN A 19 -7.83 5.85 -5.92
CA ASN A 19 -7.41 7.02 -6.70
C ASN A 19 -8.09 8.32 -6.21
N GLY A 20 -8.02 8.52 -4.89
CA GLY A 20 -8.56 9.68 -4.19
C GLY A 20 -7.75 10.98 -4.43
N PRO A 21 -8.31 12.15 -4.07
CA PRO A 21 -7.70 13.47 -4.32
C PRO A 21 -6.36 13.73 -3.63
N GLN A 22 -5.90 12.87 -2.72
CA GLN A 22 -4.59 12.94 -2.06
C GLN A 22 -3.68 11.74 -2.40
N ALA A 23 -4.06 10.88 -3.34
CA ALA A 23 -3.30 9.66 -3.69
C ALA A 23 -1.83 9.96 -4.03
N ASP A 24 -1.55 10.97 -4.86
CA ASP A 24 -0.19 11.36 -5.26
C ASP A 24 0.73 11.64 -4.06
N ARG A 25 0.21 12.31 -3.02
CA ARG A 25 0.95 12.64 -1.80
C ARG A 25 1.32 11.39 -0.97
N PHE A 26 0.51 10.34 -1.06
CA PHE A 26 0.82 9.06 -0.41
C PHE A 26 1.75 8.20 -1.29
N LEU A 27 1.58 8.22 -2.62
CA LEU A 27 2.50 7.57 -3.55
C LEU A 27 3.94 8.04 -3.38
N GLU A 28 4.18 9.36 -3.21
CA GLU A 28 5.51 9.92 -2.89
C GLU A 28 6.18 9.28 -1.66
N VAL A 29 5.39 8.79 -0.68
CA VAL A 29 5.89 8.12 0.54
C VAL A 29 5.98 6.61 0.36
N LEU A 30 5.12 6.01 -0.46
CA LEU A 30 5.11 4.57 -0.75
C LEU A 30 6.23 4.17 -1.72
N ASP A 31 6.64 5.06 -2.62
CA ASP A 31 7.72 4.83 -3.59
C ASP A 31 9.13 4.70 -2.92
N ASP A 32 9.33 5.19 -1.70
CA ASP A 32 10.55 4.94 -0.91
C ASP A 32 10.41 3.68 -0.05
N GLU A 33 10.44 2.52 -0.72
CA GLU A 33 10.45 1.19 -0.09
C GLU A 33 11.56 1.03 0.98
N THR A 34 12.64 1.82 0.92
CA THR A 34 13.78 1.69 1.85
C THR A 34 13.53 2.34 3.22
N SER A 35 12.57 3.27 3.29
CA SER A 35 12.14 3.91 4.54
C SER A 35 10.73 3.52 4.99
N LEU A 36 9.94 2.88 4.11
CA LEU A 36 8.58 2.45 4.39
C LEU A 36 8.50 1.26 5.35
N ILE A 37 7.67 1.38 6.38
CA ILE A 37 7.20 0.28 7.23
C ILE A 37 5.70 0.10 6.98
N VAL A 38 5.29 -1.15 6.72
CA VAL A 38 3.88 -1.54 6.56
C VAL A 38 3.42 -2.37 7.77
N PRO A 39 2.67 -1.79 8.73
CA PRO A 39 2.21 -2.53 9.90
C PRO A 39 1.16 -3.59 9.54
N ALA A 40 1.24 -4.77 10.15
CA ALA A 40 0.27 -5.85 9.92
C ALA A 40 -1.20 -5.45 10.25
N ILE A 41 -1.40 -4.53 11.20
CA ILE A 41 -2.73 -3.99 11.50
C ILE A 41 -3.29 -3.15 10.34
N THR A 42 -2.45 -2.34 9.68
CA THR A 42 -2.82 -1.55 8.49
C THR A 42 -3.26 -2.47 7.35
N VAL A 43 -2.52 -3.55 7.10
CA VAL A 43 -2.87 -4.58 6.09
C VAL A 43 -4.25 -5.18 6.39
N PHE A 44 -4.53 -5.52 7.64
CA PHE A 44 -5.81 -6.10 8.05
C PHE A 44 -6.99 -5.11 7.94
N GLU A 45 -6.78 -3.83 8.25
CA GLU A 45 -7.79 -2.79 8.12
C GLU A 45 -8.14 -2.53 6.64
N VAL A 46 -7.12 -2.35 5.79
CA VAL A 46 -7.30 -2.16 4.34
C VAL A 46 -7.98 -3.37 3.72
N PHE A 47 -7.54 -4.60 4.04
CA PHE A 47 -8.17 -5.84 3.57
C PHE A 47 -9.67 -5.88 3.88
N LYS A 48 -10.04 -5.65 5.15
CA LYS A 48 -11.46 -5.68 5.57
C LYS A 48 -12.28 -4.57 4.91
N TRP A 49 -11.70 -3.39 4.70
CA TRP A 49 -12.40 -2.29 4.05
C TRP A 49 -12.67 -2.63 2.57
N ILE A 50 -11.65 -3.07 1.83
CA ILE A 50 -11.81 -3.44 0.41
C ILE A 50 -12.73 -4.65 0.26
N LEU A 51 -12.66 -5.65 1.15
CA LEU A 51 -13.57 -6.79 1.15
C LEU A 51 -15.04 -6.37 1.38
N ARG A 52 -15.29 -5.28 2.11
CA ARG A 52 -16.64 -4.76 2.41
C ARG A 52 -17.20 -3.87 1.29
N GLU A 53 -16.38 -2.96 0.75
CA GLU A 53 -16.82 -1.98 -0.25
C GLU A 53 -16.68 -2.48 -1.71
N HIS A 54 -15.85 -3.49 -1.93
CA HIS A 54 -15.48 -3.96 -3.27
C HIS A 54 -15.61 -5.48 -3.40
N SER A 55 -14.51 -6.23 -3.51
CA SER A 55 -14.52 -7.68 -3.72
C SER A 55 -13.32 -8.37 -3.07
N GLU A 56 -13.47 -9.68 -2.81
CA GLU A 56 -12.39 -10.53 -2.28
C GLU A 56 -11.16 -10.51 -3.19
N ALA A 57 -11.34 -10.57 -4.51
CA ALA A 57 -10.24 -10.52 -5.48
C ALA A 57 -9.45 -9.20 -5.38
N GLN A 58 -10.13 -8.05 -5.25
CA GLN A 58 -9.48 -6.75 -5.06
C GLN A 58 -8.82 -6.65 -3.68
N ALA A 59 -9.41 -7.22 -2.63
CA ALA A 59 -8.82 -7.23 -1.29
C ALA A 59 -7.52 -8.05 -1.25
N ILE A 60 -7.49 -9.21 -1.92
CA ILE A 60 -6.29 -10.04 -2.07
C ILE A 60 -5.23 -9.31 -2.91
N GLN A 61 -5.61 -8.67 -4.02
CA GLN A 61 -4.68 -7.90 -4.84
C GLN A 61 -4.06 -6.71 -4.08
N ALA A 62 -4.86 -5.99 -3.29
CA ALA A 62 -4.38 -4.85 -2.51
C ALA A 62 -3.35 -5.28 -1.45
N ILE A 63 -3.62 -6.34 -0.67
CA ILE A 63 -2.62 -6.82 0.31
C ILE A 63 -1.37 -7.40 -0.36
N ALA A 64 -1.49 -7.94 -1.59
CA ALA A 64 -0.32 -8.39 -2.34
C ALA A 64 0.59 -7.21 -2.73
N VAL A 65 0.02 -6.06 -3.11
CA VAL A 65 0.78 -4.81 -3.32
C VAL A 65 1.43 -4.35 -2.01
N MET A 66 0.67 -4.28 -0.91
CA MET A 66 1.17 -3.82 0.40
C MET A 66 2.32 -4.67 0.98
N LEU A 67 2.43 -5.94 0.58
CA LEU A 67 3.40 -6.89 1.12
C LEU A 67 4.54 -7.26 0.16
N TYR A 68 4.38 -7.06 -1.16
CA TYR A 68 5.28 -7.64 -2.16
C TYR A 68 5.61 -6.73 -3.38
N ALA A 69 5.17 -5.47 -3.42
CA ALA A 69 5.81 -4.49 -4.29
C ALA A 69 7.14 -4.05 -3.61
N CYS A 70 8.34 -4.22 -4.20
CA CYS A 70 8.73 -4.83 -5.49
C CYS A 70 9.82 -5.94 -5.24
N PRO A 71 10.75 -6.37 -6.15
CA PRO A 71 10.95 -6.07 -7.58
C PRO A 71 11.19 -7.31 -8.48
N TRP A 72 10.22 -7.70 -9.33
CA TRP A 72 10.46 -8.67 -10.44
C TRP A 72 9.79 -8.33 -11.79
N GLN A 73 9.13 -7.17 -11.94
CA GLN A 73 8.32 -6.84 -13.13
C GLN A 73 8.94 -5.87 -14.15
N THR A 74 10.25 -5.68 -14.16
CA THR A 74 10.98 -5.04 -15.28
C THR A 74 12.14 -5.87 -15.85
N ALA A 75 12.22 -7.16 -15.48
CA ALA A 75 13.32 -8.03 -15.90
C ALA A 75 12.89 -9.48 -16.22
N SER A 76 11.92 -9.67 -17.13
CA SER A 76 12.09 -10.52 -18.32
C SER A 76 10.80 -10.77 -19.12
N SER A 77 10.88 -10.49 -20.43
CA SER A 77 9.93 -10.82 -21.52
C SER A 77 8.70 -9.91 -21.67
#